data_AF-A0A670YKF0-F1
#
_entry.id   AF-A0A670YKF0-F1
#
_cell.length_a   1.000
_cell.length_b   1.000
_cell.length_c   1.000
_cell.angle_alpha   90.00
_cell.angle_beta   90.00
_cell.angle_gamma   90.00
#
_symmetry.space_group_name_H-M   'P 1'
#
loop_
_entity.id
_entity.type
_entity.pdbx_description
1 polymer ?
#
loop_
_entity_poly.entity_id
_entity_poly.type
_entity_poly.pdbx_seq_one_letter_code
_entity_poly.pdbx_strand_id
1 'polypeptide(L)'
;MADFKRWKEQRLSRADASRKGSVDEPIEEIVRLLNSRETFCTTSSCSGRGTAGFEIQKQSCTWLMVTHQLCSTKDVLTALQKAAADAIFKFEPFVLHVQCQDLEDAQLLHTVSVEAGFRNSGITVSRKGKIMMVCCFFLP
;
A
#
# COMPACT_ATOMS: atom_id res chain seq x y z
N MET A 1 18.91 -12.96 12.53
CA MET A 1 19.16 -13.18 11.09
C MET A 1 18.42 -14.42 10.55
N ALA A 2 18.63 -15.63 11.09
CA ALA A 2 17.95 -16.84 10.61
C ALA A 2 16.40 -16.78 10.67
N ASP A 3 15.85 -16.14 11.70
CA ASP A 3 14.40 -16.02 11.87
C ASP A 3 13.72 -15.12 10.83
N PHE A 4 14.40 -14.05 10.39
CA PHE A 4 13.86 -13.13 9.38
C PHE A 4 13.79 -13.80 8.01
N LYS A 5 14.86 -14.48 7.59
CA LYS A 5 14.92 -15.19 6.32
C LYS A 5 13.82 -16.26 6.22
N ARG A 6 13.68 -17.09 7.24
CA ARG A 6 12.63 -18.12 7.31
C ARG A 6 11.23 -17.50 7.31
N TRP A 7 11.02 -16.42 8.04
CA TRP A 7 9.74 -15.70 8.03
C TRP A 7 9.41 -15.11 6.65
N LYS A 8 10.42 -14.53 5.97
CA LYS A 8 10.28 -13.96 4.62
C LYS A 8 9.89 -15.03 3.60
N GLU A 9 10.59 -16.16 3.59
CA GLU A 9 10.29 -17.30 2.70
C GLU A 9 8.85 -17.81 2.91
N GLN A 10 8.46 -18.03 4.17
CA GLN A 10 7.11 -18.47 4.53
C GLN A 10 6.01 -17.50 4.11
N ARG A 11 6.35 -16.21 4.00
CA ARG A 11 5.37 -15.21 3.65
C ARG A 11 5.27 -15.05 2.14
N LEU A 12 6.40 -15.00 1.44
CA LEU A 12 6.42 -14.89 -0.01
C LEU A 12 5.88 -16.13 -0.72
N SER A 13 5.82 -17.28 -0.03
CA SER A 13 5.17 -18.49 -0.54
C SER A 13 3.63 -18.46 -0.46
N ARG A 14 3.04 -17.49 0.24
CA ARG A 14 1.58 -17.36 0.34
C ARG A 14 1.02 -16.65 -0.89
N ALA A 15 -0.19 -17.03 -1.26
CA ALA A 15 -0.97 -16.29 -2.25
C ALA A 15 -1.24 -14.84 -1.77
N ASP A 16 -1.40 -13.94 -2.73
CA ASP A 16 -1.72 -12.55 -2.45
C ASP A 16 -3.05 -12.42 -1.69
N ALA A 17 -3.04 -11.65 -0.60
CA ALA A 17 -4.17 -11.52 0.30
C ALA A 17 -5.12 -10.37 -0.08
N SER A 18 -4.83 -9.62 -1.15
CA SER A 18 -5.71 -8.56 -1.63
C SER A 18 -6.98 -9.16 -2.26
N ARG A 19 -8.04 -8.36 -2.34
CA ARG A 19 -9.27 -8.78 -3.05
C ARG A 19 -9.04 -9.02 -4.54
N LYS A 20 -8.02 -8.38 -5.13
CA LYS A 20 -7.61 -8.56 -6.52
C LYS A 20 -6.87 -9.89 -6.72
N GLY A 21 -6.22 -10.40 -5.67
CA GLY A 21 -5.38 -11.59 -5.73
C GLY A 21 -4.06 -11.37 -6.47
N SER A 22 -3.68 -10.12 -6.71
CA SER A 22 -2.41 -9.74 -7.32
C SER A 22 -1.95 -8.35 -6.89
N VAL A 23 -0.64 -8.11 -7.00
CA VAL A 23 -0.04 -6.78 -6.81
C VAL A 23 -0.50 -5.85 -7.94
N ASP A 24 -0.65 -4.56 -7.64
CA ASP A 24 -1.00 -3.57 -8.66
C ASP A 24 0.15 -3.39 -9.67
N GLU A 25 -0.14 -3.39 -10.97
CA GLU A 25 0.86 -3.32 -12.03
C GLU A 25 1.84 -2.12 -11.88
N PRO A 26 1.39 -0.90 -11.50
CA PRO A 26 2.29 0.25 -11.38
C PRO A 26 3.39 0.11 -10.32
N ILE A 27 3.24 -0.83 -9.37
CA ILE A 27 4.17 -1.01 -8.24
C ILE A 27 4.77 -2.41 -8.19
N GLU A 28 4.47 -3.24 -9.18
CA GLU A 28 4.95 -4.62 -9.22
C GLU A 28 6.48 -4.68 -9.27
N GLU A 29 7.12 -3.81 -10.05
CA GLU A 29 8.58 -3.76 -10.17
C GLU A 29 9.27 -3.42 -8.86
N ILE A 30 8.79 -2.39 -8.14
CA ILE A 30 9.39 -2.00 -6.84
C ILE A 30 9.16 -3.08 -5.78
N VAL A 31 8.00 -3.75 -5.80
CA VAL A 31 7.70 -4.87 -4.91
C VAL A 31 8.64 -6.05 -5.18
N ARG A 32 8.86 -6.41 -6.45
CA ARG A 32 9.80 -7.47 -6.85
C ARG A 32 11.24 -7.11 -6.45
N LEU A 33 11.66 -5.87 -6.72
CA LEU A 33 13.00 -5.37 -6.39
C LEU A 33 13.27 -5.48 -4.88
N LEU A 34 12.37 -4.96 -4.04
CA LEU A 34 12.53 -5.03 -2.58
C LEU A 34 12.54 -6.47 -2.08
N ASN A 35 11.63 -7.33 -2.57
CA ASN A 35 11.59 -8.73 -2.15
C ASN A 35 12.79 -9.56 -2.64
N SER A 36 13.51 -9.13 -3.68
CA SER A 36 14.76 -9.77 -4.11
C SER A 36 15.93 -9.55 -3.13
N ARG A 37 15.89 -8.50 -2.30
CA ARG A 37 16.95 -8.16 -1.33
C ARG A 37 16.75 -8.93 -0.04
N GLU A 38 17.79 -9.59 0.48
CA GLU A 38 17.67 -10.44 1.67
C GLU A 38 17.08 -9.73 2.90
N THR A 39 17.34 -8.43 3.05
CA THR A 39 17.00 -7.63 4.23
C THR A 39 15.60 -6.99 4.19
N PHE A 40 14.88 -7.07 3.08
CA PHE A 40 13.56 -6.44 2.91
C PHE A 40 12.45 -7.43 2.54
N CYS A 41 11.23 -7.15 3.01
CA CYS A 41 10.04 -7.93 2.66
C CYS A 41 8.74 -7.09 2.70
N THR A 42 8.06 -6.89 1.56
CA THR A 42 6.92 -5.96 1.41
C THR A 42 5.61 -6.49 2.01
N THR A 43 5.16 -6.08 3.20
CA THR A 43 4.01 -6.66 3.98
C THR A 43 2.63 -6.38 3.42
N SER A 44 2.43 -5.21 2.85
CA SER A 44 1.22 -4.84 2.13
C SER A 44 1.52 -3.65 1.23
N SER A 45 0.74 -3.49 0.17
CA SER A 45 0.94 -2.44 -0.80
C SER A 45 -0.38 -1.95 -1.38
N CYS A 46 -0.45 -0.67 -1.74
CA CYS A 46 -1.52 -0.09 -2.55
C CYS A 46 -0.88 0.95 -3.48
N SER A 47 -1.15 0.84 -4.79
CA SER A 47 -0.62 1.77 -5.81
C SER A 47 -1.23 3.17 -5.78
N GLY A 48 -2.24 3.38 -4.93
CA GLY A 48 -3.07 4.57 -4.91
C GLY A 48 -4.34 4.37 -5.73
N ARG A 49 -5.50 4.77 -5.19
CA ARG A 49 -6.80 4.58 -5.84
C ARG A 49 -7.77 5.71 -5.58
N GLY A 50 -8.51 6.07 -6.63
CA GLY A 50 -9.71 6.89 -6.54
C GLY A 50 -10.91 6.00 -6.26
N THR A 51 -11.71 6.35 -5.26
CA THR A 51 -12.84 5.56 -4.80
C THR A 51 -14.06 6.44 -4.60
N ALA A 52 -15.22 5.96 -5.04
CA ALA A 52 -16.51 6.61 -4.81
C ALA A 52 -17.43 5.65 -4.03
N GLY A 53 -18.06 6.11 -2.95
CA GLY A 53 -18.93 5.29 -2.07
C GLY A 53 -19.74 6.15 -1.09
N PHE A 54 -20.44 5.58 -0.11
CA PHE A 54 -21.23 6.32 0.90
C PHE A 54 -20.49 6.41 2.27
N GLU A 55 -20.72 7.43 3.11
CA GLU A 55 -20.17 7.56 4.51
C GLU A 55 -21.22 7.13 5.55
N ILE A 56 -20.99 6.71 6.81
CA ILE A 56 -19.92 6.89 7.82
C ILE A 56 -19.79 5.57 8.63
N GLN A 57 -19.08 4.54 8.14
CA GLN A 57 -18.53 3.41 8.92
C GLN A 57 -17.85 2.41 7.99
N LYS A 58 -16.59 2.01 8.29
CA LYS A 58 -15.78 1.07 7.49
C LYS A 58 -16.46 -0.30 7.23
N GLN A 59 -17.58 -0.61 7.88
CA GLN A 59 -18.26 -1.89 7.82
C GLN A 59 -19.48 -1.92 6.88
N SER A 60 -19.99 -0.77 6.41
CA SER A 60 -21.22 -0.69 5.59
C SER A 60 -21.10 0.25 4.38
N CYS A 61 -19.90 0.35 3.77
CA CYS A 61 -19.69 1.16 2.57
C CYS A 61 -19.81 0.29 1.31
N THR A 62 -20.76 0.63 0.44
CA THR A 62 -20.82 0.09 -0.93
C THR A 62 -19.88 0.87 -1.83
N TRP A 63 -18.96 0.16 -2.49
CA TRP A 63 -18.05 0.77 -3.47
C TRP A 63 -18.79 0.96 -4.79
N LEU A 64 -19.03 2.22 -5.17
CA LEU A 64 -19.66 2.57 -6.45
C LEU A 64 -18.62 2.51 -7.59
N MET A 65 -17.38 2.89 -7.28
CA MET A 65 -16.24 2.84 -8.20
C MET A 65 -14.92 2.71 -7.45
N VAL A 66 -13.99 1.93 -8.00
CA VAL A 66 -12.59 1.83 -7.56
C VAL A 66 -11.71 1.81 -8.81
N THR A 67 -10.74 2.71 -8.90
CA THR A 67 -9.77 2.74 -10.01
C THR A 67 -8.37 3.08 -9.52
N HIS A 68 -7.37 2.42 -10.13
CA HIS A 68 -5.94 2.69 -9.95
C HIS A 68 -5.34 3.49 -11.12
N GLN A 69 -6.19 4.03 -12.01
CA GLN A 69 -5.83 4.80 -13.19
C GLN A 69 -6.53 6.17 -13.18
N LEU A 70 -6.03 7.10 -14.00
CA LEU A 70 -6.70 8.39 -14.23
C LEU A 70 -8.16 8.14 -14.65
N CYS A 71 -9.09 8.80 -13.98
CA CYS A 71 -10.51 8.73 -14.31
C CYS A 71 -10.99 10.07 -14.89
N SER A 72 -11.90 9.98 -15.85
CA SER A 72 -12.57 11.16 -16.40
C SER A 72 -13.75 11.56 -15.53
N THR A 73 -14.18 12.82 -15.63
CA THR A 73 -15.40 13.29 -14.96
C THR A 73 -16.62 12.45 -15.32
N LYS A 74 -16.67 11.91 -16.55
CA LYS A 74 -17.77 11.05 -17.03
C LYS A 74 -17.84 9.74 -16.24
N ASP A 75 -16.70 9.10 -15.98
CA ASP A 75 -16.65 7.83 -15.25
C ASP A 75 -17.20 7.98 -13.83
N VAL A 76 -16.82 9.08 -13.17
CA VAL A 76 -17.32 9.43 -11.84
C VAL A 76 -18.83 9.69 -11.87
N LEU A 77 -19.33 10.46 -12.84
CA LEU A 77 -20.76 10.73 -12.98
C LEU A 77 -21.57 9.45 -13.23
N THR A 78 -21.07 8.53 -14.05
CA THR A 78 -21.71 7.22 -14.28
C THR A 78 -21.73 6.36 -13.02
N ALA A 79 -20.69 6.43 -12.18
CA ALA A 79 -20.68 5.74 -10.89
C ALA A 79 -21.70 6.36 -9.91
N LEU A 80 -21.81 7.69 -9.89
CA LEU A 80 -22.75 8.42 -9.03
C LEU A 80 -24.22 8.18 -9.40
N GLN A 81 -24.54 7.85 -10.65
CA GLN A 81 -25.91 7.46 -11.03
C GLN A 81 -26.42 6.22 -10.28
N LYS A 82 -25.51 5.38 -9.76
CA LYS A 82 -25.85 4.20 -8.94
C LYS A 82 -26.00 4.54 -7.46
N ALA A 83 -25.78 5.81 -7.09
CA ALA A 83 -25.87 6.24 -5.71
C ALA A 83 -27.34 6.44 -5.28
N ALA A 84 -27.75 5.83 -4.17
CA ALA A 84 -29.08 5.97 -3.59
C ALA A 84 -29.19 7.09 -2.54
N ALA A 85 -28.06 7.73 -2.19
CA ALA A 85 -27.84 8.67 -1.10
C ALA A 85 -26.49 9.39 -1.31
N ASP A 86 -26.00 10.10 -0.28
CA ASP A 86 -24.76 10.88 -0.33
C ASP A 86 -23.52 10.04 -0.67
N ALA A 87 -22.74 10.49 -1.65
CA ALA A 87 -21.51 9.83 -2.07
C ALA A 87 -20.27 10.64 -1.66
N ILE A 88 -19.31 9.96 -1.04
CA ILE A 88 -17.93 10.39 -0.83
C ILE A 88 -17.12 10.06 -2.07
N PHE A 89 -16.34 11.04 -2.50
CA PHE A 89 -15.20 10.82 -3.37
C PHE A 89 -13.92 10.85 -2.54
N LYS A 90 -13.19 9.73 -2.50
CA LYS A 90 -11.98 9.57 -1.69
C LYS A 90 -10.81 9.13 -2.56
N PHE A 91 -9.71 9.86 -2.45
CA PHE A 91 -8.41 9.44 -2.96
C PHE A 91 -7.60 8.80 -1.84
N GLU A 92 -7.11 7.57 -2.06
CA GLU A 92 -6.10 6.94 -1.21
C GLU A 92 -4.78 6.95 -1.98
N PRO A 93 -3.70 7.52 -1.43
CA PRO A 93 -2.43 7.60 -2.13
C PRO A 93 -1.68 6.26 -2.09
N PHE A 94 -0.54 6.20 -2.78
CA PHE A 94 0.38 5.07 -2.72
C PHE A 94 0.88 4.84 -1.28
N VAL A 95 0.78 3.59 -0.82
CA VAL A 95 1.31 3.14 0.45
C VAL A 95 1.99 1.79 0.28
N LEU A 96 3.20 1.65 0.81
CA LEU A 96 3.95 0.40 0.83
C LEU A 96 4.50 0.15 2.23
N HIS A 97 4.18 -1.01 2.80
CA HIS A 97 4.76 -1.47 4.05
C HIS A 97 5.88 -2.46 3.76
N VAL A 98 7.04 -2.28 4.36
CA VAL A 98 8.23 -3.13 4.18
C VAL A 98 8.77 -3.52 5.54
N GLN A 99 8.78 -4.81 5.84
CA GLN A 99 9.50 -5.29 7.02
C GLN A 99 11.00 -5.33 6.70
N CYS A 100 11.79 -4.71 7.55
CA CYS A 100 13.25 -4.67 7.46
C CYS A 100 13.85 -5.68 8.45
N GLN A 101 15.03 -6.19 8.14
CA GLN A 101 15.73 -7.12 9.01
C GLN A 101 16.22 -6.43 10.28
N ASP A 102 16.83 -5.25 10.15
CA ASP A 102 17.28 -4.44 11.27
C ASP A 102 16.94 -2.94 11.09
N LEU A 103 17.40 -2.12 12.05
CA LEU A 103 17.11 -0.69 12.08
C LEU A 103 17.91 0.07 11.03
N GLU A 104 19.12 -0.39 10.71
CA GLU A 104 20.00 0.23 9.73
C GLU A 104 19.42 0.08 8.33
N ASP A 105 18.92 -1.11 7.98
CA ASP A 105 18.15 -1.36 6.76
C ASP A 105 16.93 -0.43 6.66
N ALA A 106 16.21 -0.23 7.77
CA ALA A 106 15.02 0.63 7.80
C ALA A 106 15.39 2.11 7.62
N GLN A 107 16.49 2.57 8.22
CA GLN A 107 17.02 3.93 8.05
C GLN A 107 17.50 4.18 6.61
N LEU A 108 18.17 3.19 6.01
CA LEU A 108 18.57 3.24 4.60
C LEU A 108 17.35 3.38 3.70
N LEU A 109 16.36 2.49 3.86
CA LEU A 109 15.14 2.51 3.05
C LEU A 109 14.34 3.81 3.25
N HIS A 110 14.30 4.34 4.48
CA HIS A 110 13.70 5.63 4.77
C HIS A 110 14.37 6.77 4.02
N THR A 111 15.70 6.83 4.04
CA THR A 111 16.48 7.89 3.35
C THR A 111 16.17 7.88 1.85
N VAL A 112 16.27 6.72 1.21
CA VAL A 112 15.93 6.54 -0.21
C VAL A 112 14.48 6.93 -0.50
N SER A 113 13.55 6.59 0.39
CA SER A 113 12.13 6.94 0.22
C SER A 113 11.89 8.45 0.28
N VAL A 114 12.51 9.15 1.23
CA VAL A 114 12.39 10.61 1.33
C VAL A 114 13.00 11.31 0.12
N GLU A 115 14.17 10.85 -0.33
CA GLU A 115 14.84 11.37 -1.54
C GLU A 115 14.02 11.12 -2.81
N ALA A 116 13.30 10.00 -2.89
CA ALA A 116 12.37 9.68 -3.97
C ALA A 116 11.03 10.45 -3.88
N GLY A 117 10.84 11.31 -2.88
CA GLY A 117 9.65 12.16 -2.74
C GLY A 117 8.56 11.60 -1.82
N PHE A 118 8.75 10.43 -1.19
CA PHE A 118 7.84 9.87 -0.19
C PHE A 118 8.07 10.53 1.19
N ARG A 119 7.77 11.83 1.29
CA ARG A 119 8.11 12.65 2.48
C ARG A 119 7.40 12.24 3.76
N ASN A 120 6.26 11.55 3.66
CA ASN A 120 5.48 11.06 4.80
C ASN A 120 5.80 9.59 5.13
N SER A 121 7.04 9.17 4.85
CA SER A 121 7.53 7.85 5.21
C SER A 121 7.93 7.80 6.70
N GLY A 122 7.87 6.62 7.31
CA GLY A 122 8.19 6.48 8.73
C GLY A 122 8.56 5.06 9.14
N ILE A 123 9.39 4.96 10.17
CA ILE A 123 9.83 3.68 10.75
C ILE A 123 9.01 3.42 12.01
N THR A 124 8.42 2.24 12.10
CA THR A 124 7.71 1.75 13.29
C THR A 124 8.42 0.52 13.84
N VAL A 125 8.82 0.57 15.11
CA VAL A 125 9.42 -0.56 15.82
C VAL A 125 8.38 -1.18 16.74
N SER A 126 8.04 -2.45 16.49
CA SER A 126 7.11 -3.20 17.32
C SER A 126 7.76 -3.67 18.62
N ARG A 127 6.98 -3.79 19.70
CA ARG A 127 7.41 -4.38 20.98
C ARG A 127 7.99 -5.80 20.86
N LYS A 128 7.67 -6.52 19.76
CA LYS A 128 8.23 -7.84 19.44
C LYS A 128 9.54 -7.79 18.64
N GLY A 129 10.18 -6.62 18.53
CA GLY A 129 11.43 -6.41 17.79
C GLY A 129 11.27 -6.38 16.26
N LYS A 130 10.04 -6.40 15.73
CA LYS A 130 9.80 -6.27 14.29
C LYS A 130 9.92 -4.82 13.86
N ILE A 131 10.77 -4.57 12.87
CA ILE A 131 10.99 -3.23 12.32
C ILE A 131 10.22 -3.12 11.00
N MET A 132 9.26 -2.21 10.97
CA MET A 132 8.42 -1.95 9.81
C MET A 132 8.72 -0.56 9.27
N MET A 133 9.02 -0.49 7.99
CA MET A 133 9.09 0.74 7.23
C MET A 133 7.77 0.97 6.51
N VAL A 134 7.25 2.19 6.59
CA VAL A 134 6.06 2.62 5.85
C VAL A 134 6.49 3.70 4.88
N CYS A 135 6.36 3.42 3.58
CA CYS A 135 6.57 4.40 2.52
C CYS A 135 5.20 4.92 2.09
N CYS A 136 4.95 6.21 2.28
CA CYS A 136 3.68 6.84 1.94
C CYS A 136 3.92 8.03 1.03
N PHE A 137 3.26 8.04 -0.13
CA PHE A 137 3.18 9.23 -0.97
C PHE A 137 2.02 10.08 -0.47
N PHE A 138 2.17 11.39 -0.44
CA PHE A 138 1.03 12.29 -0.28
C PHE A 138 1.26 13.43 -1.26
N LEU A 139 0.29 13.67 -2.15
CA LEU A 139 0.29 14.92 -2.90
C LEU A 139 0.05 16.06 -1.89
N PRO A 140 0.89 17.10 -1.86
CA PRO A 140 0.55 18.34 -1.17
C PRO A 140 -0.71 18.98 -1.77
#